data_AF-A0A8S2ZL61-F1
#
_entry.id   AF-A0A8S2ZL61-F1
#
_cell.length_a   1.000
_cell.length_b   1.000
_cell.length_c   1.000
_cell.angle_alpha   90.00
_cell.angle_beta   90.00
_cell.angle_gamma   90.00
#
_symmetry.space_group_name_H-M   'P 1'
#
loop_
_entity.id
_entity.type
_entity.pdbx_description
1 polymer ?
#
loop_
_entity_poly.entity_id
_entity_poly.type
_entity_poly.pdbx_seq_one_letter_code
_entity_poly.pdbx_strand_id
1 'polypeptide(L)'
;MGTNERWSSIEAIIRQRLDFNELDRRYCAVCGRQGPPLSRCFGCQMVYYCGEEHQAEDWSKEHAQKCTQLEWVALGEFIQALPAQPPLPNIGDKWQTSLKEINNWKSWFSIRTNIVHLANNTANVLKTLVHLTDKRQPTDQNAVDGLLAAVTDLLTNVLTIGKAIVSFGLQPNIRPLVIHILSGFNKIDLVGYNQSSSNLPVRFHELLNMFPDNK
;
A
#
# COMPACT_ATOMS: atom_id res chain seq x y z
N MET A 1 15.39 -24.87 -13.94
CA MET A 1 15.71 -23.58 -13.30
C MET A 1 16.00 -23.83 -11.84
N GLY A 2 17.24 -23.57 -11.43
CA GLY A 2 17.66 -23.73 -10.04
C GLY A 2 16.99 -22.68 -9.14
N THR A 3 16.89 -22.96 -7.84
CA THR A 3 16.36 -22.02 -6.84
C THR A 3 17.08 -20.66 -6.87
N ASN A 4 18.39 -20.65 -7.13
CA ASN A 4 19.20 -19.42 -7.23
C ASN A 4 18.80 -18.53 -8.42
N GLU A 5 18.49 -19.10 -9.60
CA GLU A 5 18.09 -18.32 -10.78
C GLU A 5 16.74 -17.62 -10.59
N ARG A 6 15.83 -18.25 -9.82
CA ARG A 6 14.53 -17.66 -9.49
C ARG A 6 14.65 -16.45 -8.55
N TRP A 7 15.49 -16.55 -7.52
CA TRP A 7 15.69 -15.44 -6.58
C TRP A 7 16.36 -14.22 -7.22
N SER A 8 17.36 -14.44 -8.09
CA SER A 8 17.99 -13.34 -8.84
C SER A 8 17.01 -12.62 -9.76
N SER A 9 16.07 -13.35 -10.37
CA SER A 9 15.02 -12.76 -11.21
C SER A 9 14.04 -11.89 -10.40
N ILE A 10 13.65 -12.35 -9.21
CA ILE A 10 12.77 -11.61 -8.29
C ILE A 10 13.45 -10.34 -7.79
N GLU A 11 14.72 -10.44 -7.37
CA GLU A 11 15.51 -9.29 -6.93
C GLU A 11 15.61 -8.24 -8.03
N ALA A 12 15.93 -8.64 -9.27
CA ALA A 12 16.02 -7.73 -10.41
C ALA A 12 14.71 -6.97 -10.67
N ILE A 13 13.56 -7.65 -10.57
CA ILE A 13 12.23 -7.02 -10.74
C ILE A 13 11.95 -6.00 -9.63
N ILE A 14 12.22 -6.36 -8.37
CA ILE A 14 12.01 -5.46 -7.22
C ILE A 14 12.90 -4.22 -7.37
N ARG A 15 14.19 -4.41 -7.68
CA ARG A 15 15.13 -3.30 -7.89
C ARG A 15 14.69 -2.39 -9.03
N GLN A 16 14.34 -2.95 -10.19
CA GLN A 16 13.87 -2.17 -11.33
C GLN A 16 12.66 -1.27 -10.98
N ARG A 17 11.71 -1.79 -10.20
CA ARG A 17 10.53 -1.04 -9.76
C ARG A 17 10.88 0.05 -8.74
N LEU A 18 11.80 -0.23 -7.81
CA LEU A 18 12.26 0.74 -6.82
C LEU A 18 13.10 1.86 -7.47
N ASP A 19 13.99 1.51 -8.40
CA ASP A 19 14.88 2.43 -9.09
C ASP A 19 14.09 3.44 -9.92
N PHE A 20 13.01 3.00 -10.57
CA PHE A 20 12.11 3.88 -11.31
C PHE A 20 11.58 5.03 -10.43
N ASN A 21 11.14 4.73 -9.20
CA ASN A 21 10.64 5.73 -8.27
C ASN A 21 11.75 6.57 -7.61
N GLU A 22 12.97 6.02 -7.51
CA GLU A 22 14.09 6.66 -6.83
C GLU A 22 14.79 7.73 -7.68
N LEU A 23 14.83 7.54 -9.00
CA LEU A 23 15.52 8.46 -9.91
C LEU A 23 14.97 9.89 -9.86
N ASP A 24 13.64 10.04 -9.77
CA ASP A 24 12.98 11.34 -9.76
C ASP A 24 13.31 12.19 -8.52
N ARG A 25 13.76 11.55 -7.43
CA ARG A 25 14.08 12.20 -6.15
C ARG A 25 15.57 12.25 -5.84
N ARG A 26 16.43 11.81 -6.76
CA ARG A 26 17.89 11.73 -6.53
C ARG A 26 18.59 13.07 -6.75
N TYR A 27 18.22 14.07 -5.96
CA TYR A 27 18.81 15.40 -5.93
C TYR A 27 18.97 15.88 -4.48
N CYS A 28 19.90 16.81 -4.25
CA CYS A 28 20.07 17.38 -2.92
C CYS A 28 18.85 18.24 -2.54
N ALA A 29 18.19 17.93 -1.42
CA ALA A 29 17.01 18.67 -0.95
C ALA A 29 17.29 20.15 -0.63
N VAL A 30 18.54 20.50 -0.33
CA VAL A 30 18.95 21.88 0.00
C VAL A 30 19.34 22.67 -1.24
N CYS A 31 20.28 22.18 -2.05
CA CYS A 31 20.86 22.94 -3.17
C CYS A 31 20.36 22.51 -4.56
N GLY A 32 19.51 21.49 -4.65
CA GLY A 32 18.96 20.98 -5.90
C GLY A 32 19.95 20.25 -6.81
N ARG A 33 21.23 20.09 -6.41
CA ARG A 33 22.24 19.39 -7.21
C ARG A 33 21.82 17.94 -7.47
N GLN A 34 21.82 17.57 -8.75
CA GLN A 34 21.64 16.20 -9.21
C GLN A 34 23.00 15.51 -9.42
N GLY A 35 23.00 14.18 -9.36
CA GLY A 35 24.16 13.35 -9.68
C GLY A 35 25.08 13.07 -8.49
N PRO A 36 25.77 11.92 -8.49
CA PRO A 36 26.58 11.46 -7.37
C PRO A 36 27.86 12.31 -7.14
N PRO A 37 28.42 12.31 -5.92
CA PRO A 37 27.94 11.57 -4.75
C PRO A 37 26.84 12.35 -4.00
N LEU A 38 25.72 11.67 -3.75
CA LEU A 38 24.68 12.11 -2.81
C LEU A 38 24.49 11.03 -1.76
N SER A 39 24.40 11.43 -0.49
CA SER A 39 24.03 10.55 0.62
C SER A 39 22.52 10.62 0.83
N ARG A 40 21.89 9.48 1.13
CA ARG A 40 20.48 9.44 1.54
C ARG A 40 20.38 9.55 3.06
N CYS A 41 19.30 10.16 3.54
CA CYS A 41 18.93 10.09 4.95
C CYS A 41 18.85 8.61 5.39
N PHE A 42 19.59 8.23 6.44
CA PHE A 42 19.57 6.87 6.97
C PHE A 42 18.19 6.47 7.53
N GLY A 43 17.47 7.44 8.13
CA GLY A 43 16.16 7.23 8.72
C GLY A 43 15.10 6.87 7.69
N CYS A 44 14.75 7.83 6.84
CA CYS A 44 13.65 7.66 5.88
C CYS A 44 14.06 7.03 4.54
N GLN A 45 15.33 7.13 4.13
CA GLN A 45 15.83 6.71 2.81
C GLN A 45 15.15 7.36 1.60
N MET A 46 14.38 8.44 1.79
CA MET A 46 13.65 9.15 0.73
C MET A 46 14.29 10.48 0.31
N VAL A 47 15.17 11.05 1.14
CA VAL A 47 15.74 12.38 0.92
C VAL A 47 17.24 12.27 0.75
N TYR A 48 17.79 13.02 -0.20
CA TYR A 48 19.20 12.99 -0.57
C TYR A 48 19.88 14.33 -0.30
N TYR A 49 21.16 14.29 0.02
CA TYR A 49 21.98 15.45 0.34
C TYR A 49 23.36 15.33 -0.28
N CYS A 50 24.03 16.46 -0.50
CA CYS A 50 25.45 16.46 -0.88
C CYS A 50 26.36 15.96 0.24
N GLY A 51 25.91 16.04 1.50
CA GLY A 51 26.66 15.63 2.68
C GLY A 51 25.92 15.99 3.97
N GLU A 52 26.60 15.77 5.10
CA GLU A 52 26.04 15.95 6.44
C GLU A 52 25.64 17.41 6.73
N GLU A 53 26.33 18.40 6.15
CA GLU A 53 26.02 19.82 6.33
C GLU A 53 24.61 20.15 5.81
N HIS A 54 24.31 19.80 4.56
CA HIS A 54 22.98 20.00 3.98
C HIS A 54 21.93 19.14 4.68
N GLN A 55 22.29 17.95 5.17
CA GLN A 55 21.36 17.15 5.96
C GLN A 55 21.02 17.83 7.29
N ALA A 56 22.00 18.39 8.01
CA ALA A 56 21.80 19.10 9.27
C ALA A 56 20.99 20.38 9.07
N GLU A 57 21.26 21.11 7.99
CA GLU A 57 20.49 22.29 7.59
C GLU A 57 19.02 21.95 7.39
N ASP A 58 18.71 20.96 6.53
CA ASP A 58 17.33 20.54 6.27
C ASP A 58 16.67 19.92 7.51
N TRP A 59 17.43 19.16 8.32
CA TRP A 59 16.97 18.60 9.59
C TRP A 59 16.42 19.68 10.52
N SER A 60 17.15 20.78 10.67
CA SER A 60 16.76 21.90 11.53
C SER A 60 15.54 22.67 11.00
N LYS A 61 15.33 22.67 9.68
CA LYS A 61 14.26 23.44 9.02
C LYS A 61 12.95 22.68 8.99
N GLU A 62 12.93 21.49 8.42
CA GLU A 62 11.68 20.76 8.17
C GLU A 62 11.80 19.23 8.18
N HIS A 63 12.96 18.67 7.84
CA HIS A 63 13.05 17.22 7.63
C HIS A 63 12.75 16.42 8.89
N ALA A 64 13.15 16.90 10.07
CA ALA A 64 12.89 16.22 11.34
C ALA A 64 11.40 15.91 11.58
N GLN A 65 10.51 16.80 11.14
CA GLN A 65 9.06 16.65 11.34
C GLN A 65 8.45 15.61 10.38
N LYS A 66 9.09 15.40 9.22
CA LYS A 66 8.58 14.57 8.13
C LYS A 66 9.30 13.24 7.99
N CYS A 67 10.49 13.08 8.58
CA CYS A 67 11.36 11.92 8.40
C CYS A 67 10.62 10.60 8.68
N THR A 68 9.89 10.51 9.79
CA THR A 68 9.10 9.31 10.12
C THR A 68 8.00 9.05 9.10
N GLN A 69 7.29 10.08 8.62
CA GLN A 69 6.26 9.90 7.59
C GLN A 69 6.88 9.40 6.27
N LEU A 70 8.05 9.93 5.91
CA LEU A 70 8.78 9.52 4.72
C LEU A 70 9.31 8.07 4.85
N GLU A 71 9.66 7.61 6.05
CA GLU A 71 9.98 6.18 6.28
C GLU A 71 8.78 5.28 5.95
N TRP A 72 7.55 5.67 6.32
CA TRP A 72 6.34 4.94 5.94
C TRP A 72 6.09 4.96 4.44
N VAL A 73 6.37 6.08 3.77
CA VAL A 73 6.28 6.16 2.29
C VAL A 73 7.28 5.20 1.64
N ALA A 74 8.54 5.16 2.10
CA ALA A 74 9.55 4.24 1.59
C ALA A 74 9.12 2.77 1.72
N LEU A 75 8.54 2.40 2.86
CA LEU A 75 8.00 1.06 3.09
C LEU A 75 6.80 0.78 2.16
N GLY A 76 5.92 1.75 1.96
CA GLY A 76 4.78 1.65 1.05
C GLY A 76 5.22 1.41 -0.40
N GLU A 77 6.20 2.17 -0.90
CA GLU A 77 6.78 1.97 -2.24
C GLU A 77 7.40 0.57 -2.39
N PHE A 78 8.06 0.08 -1.35
CA PHE A 78 8.61 -1.27 -1.36
C PHE A 78 7.52 -2.35 -1.45
N ILE A 79 6.45 -2.22 -0.66
CA ILE A 79 5.32 -3.16 -0.68
C ILE A 79 4.64 -3.15 -2.07
N GLN A 80 4.50 -1.97 -2.68
CA GLN A 80 3.96 -1.85 -4.04
C GLN A 80 4.88 -2.46 -5.10
N ALA A 81 6.20 -2.43 -4.89
CA ALA A 81 7.18 -3.01 -5.79
C ALA A 81 7.17 -4.56 -5.80
N LEU A 82 6.54 -5.22 -4.82
CA LEU A 82 6.55 -6.68 -4.71
C LEU A 82 5.96 -7.37 -5.96
N PRO A 83 6.57 -8.48 -6.45
CA PRO A 83 6.11 -9.19 -7.66
C PRO A 83 4.69 -9.74 -7.52
N ALA A 84 4.33 -10.17 -6.31
CA ALA A 84 2.97 -10.49 -5.92
C ALA A 84 2.52 -9.45 -4.89
N GLN A 85 1.43 -8.75 -5.21
CA GLN A 85 0.69 -7.97 -4.22
C GLN A 85 0.36 -8.89 -3.03
N PRO A 86 0.35 -8.37 -1.78
CA PRO A 86 0.02 -9.19 -0.63
C PRO A 86 -1.26 -9.99 -0.91
N PRO A 87 -1.28 -11.30 -0.60
CA PRO A 87 -2.36 -12.19 -0.99
C PRO A 87 -3.69 -11.52 -0.65
N LEU A 88 -4.48 -11.24 -1.68
CA LEU A 88 -5.81 -10.69 -1.50
C LEU A 88 -6.54 -11.66 -0.58
N PRO A 89 -6.95 -11.24 0.63
CA PRO A 89 -7.62 -12.15 1.53
C PRO A 89 -8.84 -12.70 0.81
N ASN A 90 -9.16 -13.98 1.03
CA ASN A 90 -10.47 -14.47 0.63
C ASN A 90 -11.49 -13.71 1.48
N ILE A 91 -12.17 -12.74 0.86
CA ILE A 91 -13.14 -11.88 1.51
C ILE A 91 -14.55 -12.49 1.46
N GLY A 92 -14.65 -13.77 1.07
CA GLY A 92 -15.88 -14.51 0.73
C GLY A 92 -16.93 -14.65 1.84
N ASP A 93 -16.58 -14.35 3.09
CA ASP A 93 -17.45 -14.58 4.24
C ASP A 93 -18.49 -13.47 4.39
N LYS A 94 -19.76 -13.87 4.54
CA LYS A 94 -20.87 -12.95 4.78
C LYS A 94 -20.62 -12.10 6.01
N TRP A 95 -20.97 -10.81 5.92
CA TRP A 95 -20.84 -9.91 7.05
C TRP A 95 -21.84 -10.29 8.14
N GLN A 96 -21.35 -10.51 9.37
CA GLN A 96 -22.18 -10.85 10.53
C GLN A 96 -22.27 -9.68 11.53
N THR A 97 -21.56 -8.59 11.29
CA THR A 97 -21.40 -7.49 12.24
C THR A 97 -22.15 -6.24 11.77
N SER A 98 -22.82 -5.56 12.70
CA SER A 98 -23.55 -4.32 12.42
C SER A 98 -22.61 -3.19 11.99
N LEU A 99 -23.02 -2.40 11.00
CA LEU A 99 -22.32 -1.18 10.57
C LEU A 99 -22.05 -0.20 11.71
N LYS A 100 -22.91 -0.18 12.74
CA LYS A 100 -22.78 0.72 13.89
C LYS A 100 -21.55 0.41 14.74
N GLU A 101 -20.99 -0.80 14.61
CA GLU A 101 -19.83 -1.26 15.37
C GLU A 101 -18.51 -0.99 14.64
N ILE A 102 -18.56 -0.53 13.38
CA ILE A 102 -17.38 -0.27 12.54
C ILE A 102 -17.23 1.23 12.32
N ASN A 103 -16.31 1.86 13.06
CA ASN A 103 -16.07 3.30 13.00
C ASN A 103 -14.68 3.69 12.49
N ASN A 104 -13.76 2.74 12.36
CA ASN A 104 -12.41 2.94 11.82
C ASN A 104 -11.78 1.61 11.38
N TRP A 105 -10.62 1.67 10.72
CA TRP A 105 -9.90 0.49 10.26
C TRP A 105 -9.51 -0.48 11.38
N LYS A 106 -9.23 0.01 12.59
CA LYS A 106 -8.91 -0.86 13.74
C LYS A 106 -10.10 -1.74 14.11
N SER A 107 -11.30 -1.16 14.22
CA SER A 107 -12.55 -1.90 14.47
C SER A 107 -12.89 -2.88 13.34
N TRP A 108 -12.56 -2.52 12.09
CA TRP A 108 -12.75 -3.41 10.95
C TRP A 108 -11.79 -4.61 11.00
N PHE A 109 -10.50 -4.37 11.25
CA PHE A 109 -9.50 -5.43 11.38
C PHE A 109 -9.74 -6.37 12.56
N SER A 110 -10.37 -5.90 13.64
CA SER A 110 -10.76 -6.80 14.75
C SER A 110 -11.84 -7.80 14.37
N ILE A 111 -12.64 -7.52 13.33
CA ILE A 111 -13.64 -8.45 12.80
C ILE A 111 -13.01 -9.35 11.73
N ARG A 112 -12.06 -8.80 10.96
CA ARG A 112 -11.32 -9.49 9.90
C ARG A 112 -9.98 -10.03 10.40
N THR A 113 -10.01 -10.83 11.46
CA THR A 113 -8.79 -11.38 12.08
C THR A 113 -7.99 -12.25 11.11
N ASN A 114 -8.65 -12.92 10.16
CA ASN A 114 -8.02 -13.66 9.07
C ASN A 114 -7.04 -12.79 8.25
N ILE A 115 -7.39 -11.53 7.98
CA ILE A 115 -6.53 -10.58 7.26
C ILE A 115 -5.33 -10.19 8.11
N VAL A 116 -5.57 -9.92 9.40
CA VAL A 116 -4.50 -9.59 10.35
C VAL A 116 -3.51 -10.75 10.47
N HIS A 117 -4.00 -11.99 10.59
CA HIS A 117 -3.14 -13.18 10.63
C HIS A 117 -2.35 -13.37 9.33
N LEU A 118 -2.99 -13.13 8.18
CA LEU A 118 -2.30 -13.20 6.89
C LEU A 118 -1.19 -12.15 6.77
N ALA A 119 -1.44 -10.90 7.21
CA ALA A 119 -0.43 -9.85 7.25
C ALA A 119 0.75 -10.23 8.17
N ASN A 120 0.46 -10.77 9.36
CA ASN A 120 1.48 -11.27 10.28
C ASN A 120 2.33 -12.39 9.64
N ASN A 121 1.70 -13.37 9.00
CA ASN A 121 2.42 -14.45 8.32
C ASN A 121 3.25 -13.94 7.13
N THR A 122 2.76 -12.92 6.43
CA THR A 122 3.43 -12.34 5.25
C THR A 122 4.58 -11.41 5.63
N ALA A 123 4.58 -10.83 6.84
CA ALA A 123 5.63 -9.90 7.30
C ALA A 123 7.04 -10.51 7.26
N ASN A 124 7.17 -11.81 7.56
CA ASN A 124 8.46 -12.52 7.48
C ASN A 124 8.99 -12.60 6.05
N VAL A 125 8.10 -12.85 5.09
CA VAL A 125 8.45 -12.87 3.66
C VAL A 125 8.85 -11.47 3.22
N LEU A 126 8.10 -10.44 3.62
CA LEU A 126 8.42 -9.04 3.34
C LEU A 126 9.84 -8.70 3.81
N LYS A 127 10.17 -8.97 5.07
CA LYS A 127 11.50 -8.71 5.63
C LYS A 127 12.60 -9.45 4.86
N THR A 128 12.36 -10.71 4.50
CA THR A 128 13.28 -11.51 3.67
C THR A 128 13.55 -10.85 2.33
N LEU A 129 12.51 -10.30 1.68
CA LEU A 129 12.66 -9.59 0.42
C LEU A 129 13.37 -8.25 0.58
N VAL A 130 13.13 -7.51 1.67
CA VAL A 130 13.86 -6.26 1.96
C VAL A 130 15.35 -6.55 2.14
N HIS A 131 15.72 -7.70 2.73
CA HIS A 131 17.12 -8.13 2.87
C HIS A 131 17.86 -8.33 1.54
N LEU A 132 17.14 -8.52 0.43
CA LEU A 132 17.74 -8.59 -0.90
C LEU A 132 18.03 -7.22 -1.51
N THR A 133 17.68 -6.14 -0.81
CA THR A 133 17.86 -4.76 -1.26
C THR A 133 18.76 -3.99 -0.32
N ASP A 134 19.08 -2.75 -0.69
CA ASP A 134 19.82 -1.81 0.14
C ASP A 134 18.89 -0.94 1.03
N LYS A 135 17.59 -1.27 1.08
CA LYS A 135 16.59 -0.57 1.88
C LYS A 135 16.70 -0.93 3.37
N ARG A 136 16.22 -0.03 4.21
CA ARG A 136 16.22 -0.15 5.67
C ARG A 136 15.26 -1.27 6.07
N GLN A 137 15.72 -2.12 6.98
CA GLN A 137 14.88 -3.20 7.50
C GLN A 137 13.75 -2.66 8.36
N PRO A 138 12.49 -3.01 8.07
CA PRO A 138 11.37 -2.65 8.93
C PRO A 138 11.40 -3.48 10.22
N THR A 139 10.86 -2.91 11.30
CA THR A 139 10.50 -3.68 12.50
C THR A 139 9.36 -4.65 12.18
N ASP A 140 9.13 -5.64 13.03
CA ASP A 140 8.01 -6.58 12.85
C ASP A 140 6.67 -5.84 12.80
N GLN A 141 6.47 -4.88 13.71
CA GLN A 141 5.26 -4.08 13.75
C GLN A 141 5.10 -3.22 12.50
N ASN A 142 6.17 -2.54 12.04
CA ASN A 142 6.09 -1.71 10.84
C ASN A 142 5.80 -2.54 9.58
N ALA A 143 6.37 -3.75 9.49
CA ALA A 143 6.10 -4.68 8.39
C ALA A 143 4.61 -5.07 8.34
N VAL A 144 4.02 -5.42 9.49
CA VAL A 144 2.59 -5.74 9.59
C VAL A 144 1.73 -4.52 9.28
N ASP A 145 2.03 -3.36 9.86
CA ASP A 145 1.27 -2.13 9.66
C ASP A 145 1.32 -1.67 8.21
N GLY A 146 2.48 -1.78 7.53
CA GLY A 146 2.61 -1.49 6.11
C GLY A 146 1.76 -2.41 5.23
N LEU A 147 1.71 -3.71 5.55
CA LEU A 147 0.86 -4.67 4.84
C LEU A 147 -0.63 -4.37 5.05
N LEU A 148 -1.04 -4.04 6.29
CA LEU A 148 -2.41 -3.63 6.59
C LEU A 148 -2.77 -2.31 5.91
N ALA A 149 -1.84 -1.35 5.83
CA ALA A 149 -2.05 -0.11 5.10
C ALA A 149 -2.23 -0.33 3.59
N ALA A 150 -1.52 -1.30 3.00
CA ALA A 150 -1.76 -1.69 1.60
C ALA A 150 -3.17 -2.28 1.41
N VAL A 151 -3.66 -3.06 2.38
CA VAL A 151 -5.04 -3.58 2.38
C VAL A 151 -6.06 -2.45 2.52
N THR A 152 -5.84 -1.47 3.41
CA THR A 152 -6.77 -0.35 3.56
C THR A 152 -6.81 0.50 2.30
N ASP A 153 -5.67 0.78 1.66
CA ASP A 153 -5.61 1.55 0.42
C ASP A 153 -6.40 0.87 -0.71
N LEU A 154 -6.22 -0.45 -0.84
CA LEU A 154 -6.90 -1.27 -1.83
C LEU A 154 -8.43 -1.31 -1.64
N LEU A 155 -8.89 -1.34 -0.39
CA LEU A 155 -10.31 -1.46 -0.05
C LEU A 155 -11.02 -0.12 0.09
N THR A 156 -10.29 0.99 0.26
CA THR A 156 -10.88 2.30 0.58
C THR A 156 -11.95 2.71 -0.43
N ASN A 157 -11.66 2.63 -1.74
CA ASN A 157 -12.61 3.04 -2.77
C ASN A 157 -13.85 2.14 -2.80
N VAL A 158 -13.64 0.82 -2.75
CA VAL A 158 -14.71 -0.17 -2.70
C VAL A 158 -15.63 0.08 -1.50
N LEU A 159 -15.07 0.12 -0.29
CA LEU A 159 -15.86 0.32 0.93
C LEU A 159 -16.59 1.67 0.94
N THR A 160 -15.95 2.73 0.44
CA THR A 160 -16.55 4.07 0.36
C THR A 160 -17.74 4.09 -0.60
N ILE A 161 -17.59 3.51 -1.79
CA ILE A 161 -18.66 3.38 -2.78
C ILE A 161 -19.82 2.58 -2.20
N GLY A 162 -19.54 1.43 -1.56
CA GLY A 162 -20.58 0.58 -0.97
C GLY A 162 -21.35 1.28 0.12
N LYS A 163 -20.64 1.94 1.03
CA LYS A 163 -21.25 2.72 2.09
C LYS A 163 -22.14 3.82 1.52
N ALA A 164 -21.71 4.51 0.46
CA ALA A 164 -22.51 5.53 -0.20
C ALA A 164 -23.78 4.97 -0.85
N ILE A 165 -23.66 3.86 -1.60
CA ILE A 165 -24.82 3.17 -2.21
C ILE A 165 -25.89 2.89 -1.15
N VAL A 166 -25.48 2.33 -0.02
CA VAL A 166 -26.40 2.00 1.07
C VAL A 166 -26.93 3.23 1.80
N SER A 167 -26.05 4.16 2.16
CA SER A 167 -26.44 5.33 2.96
C SER A 167 -27.37 6.27 2.20
N PHE A 168 -27.29 6.30 0.86
CA PHE A 168 -28.15 7.10 0.00
C PHE A 168 -29.29 6.28 -0.65
N GLY A 169 -29.42 4.99 -0.35
CA GLY A 169 -30.45 4.13 -0.93
C GLY A 169 -30.38 4.03 -2.46
N LEU A 170 -29.17 4.08 -3.03
CA LEU A 170 -28.97 3.97 -4.48
C LEU A 170 -29.22 2.53 -4.91
N GLN A 171 -29.90 2.37 -6.06
CA GLN A 171 -30.24 1.06 -6.63
C GLN A 171 -29.65 0.92 -8.04
N PRO A 172 -28.37 0.55 -8.17
CA PRO A 172 -27.68 0.46 -9.47
C PRO A 172 -28.33 -0.54 -10.45
N ASN A 173 -29.09 -1.50 -9.94
CA ASN A 173 -29.87 -2.47 -10.71
C ASN A 173 -31.13 -1.88 -11.35
N ILE A 174 -31.64 -0.76 -10.83
CA ILE A 174 -32.83 -0.07 -11.37
C ILE A 174 -32.42 1.09 -12.27
N ARG A 175 -31.42 1.88 -11.83
CA ARG A 175 -30.91 3.03 -12.59
C ARG A 175 -29.40 2.93 -12.68
N PRO A 176 -28.81 2.95 -13.90
CA PRO A 176 -27.38 2.96 -14.08
C PRO A 176 -26.73 4.10 -13.28
N LEU A 177 -25.69 3.77 -12.52
CA LEU A 177 -24.93 4.71 -11.72
C LEU A 177 -23.57 4.95 -12.38
N VAL A 178 -23.21 6.23 -12.55
CA VAL A 178 -21.86 6.62 -12.98
C VAL A 178 -21.10 7.10 -11.75
N ILE A 179 -19.98 6.44 -11.45
CA ILE A 179 -19.11 6.79 -10.34
C ILE A 179 -17.80 7.31 -10.92
N HIS A 180 -17.50 8.58 -10.66
CA HIS A 180 -16.21 9.16 -11.00
C HIS A 180 -15.23 8.91 -9.85
N ILE A 181 -14.24 8.07 -10.09
CA ILE A 181 -13.17 7.80 -9.14
C ILE A 181 -11.98 8.66 -9.54
N LEU A 182 -11.66 9.65 -8.72
CA LEU A 182 -10.42 10.42 -8.83
C LEU A 182 -9.31 9.61 -8.15
N SER A 183 -8.78 8.60 -8.83
CA SER A 183 -7.54 7.94 -8.40
C SER A 183 -6.36 8.62 -9.08
N GLY A 184 -5.32 8.94 -8.30
CA GLY A 184 -4.03 9.35 -8.85
C GLY A 184 -3.46 8.26 -9.77
N PHE A 185 -2.69 8.67 -10.79
CA PHE A 185 -2.00 7.75 -11.69
C PHE A 185 -1.17 6.74 -10.85
N ASN A 186 -1.27 5.44 -11.18
CA ASN A 186 -0.55 4.30 -10.58
C ASN A 186 -1.11 3.63 -9.31
N LYS A 187 -2.29 3.99 -8.78
CA LYS A 187 -2.91 3.19 -7.72
C LYS A 187 -3.68 1.98 -8.26
N ILE A 188 -3.37 0.80 -7.74
CA ILE A 188 -4.19 -0.39 -7.88
C ILE A 188 -5.42 -0.19 -7.01
N ASP A 189 -6.54 0.11 -7.66
CA ASP A 189 -7.86 0.07 -7.04
C ASP A 189 -8.58 -1.18 -7.54
N LEU A 190 -9.23 -1.94 -6.65
CA LEU A 190 -10.05 -3.09 -7.04
C LEU A 190 -11.16 -2.74 -8.04
N VAL A 191 -11.58 -1.47 -8.07
CA VAL A 191 -12.54 -0.99 -9.08
C VAL A 191 -11.92 -0.89 -10.48
N GLY A 192 -10.64 -0.52 -10.59
CA GLY A 192 -9.95 -0.26 -11.86
C GLY A 192 -8.98 -1.36 -12.34
N TYR A 193 -8.40 -2.14 -11.42
CA TYR A 193 -7.30 -3.09 -11.68
C TYR A 193 -7.72 -4.29 -12.54
N ASN A 194 -8.99 -4.67 -12.51
CA ASN A 194 -9.51 -5.73 -13.35
C ASN A 194 -10.30 -5.11 -14.51
N GLN A 195 -9.64 -4.70 -15.60
CA GLN A 195 -10.34 -4.61 -16.89
C GLN A 195 -10.29 -5.94 -17.67
N SER A 196 -9.47 -6.91 -17.23
CA SER A 196 -9.19 -8.16 -17.95
C SER A 196 -9.81 -9.44 -17.37
N SER A 197 -10.36 -9.44 -16.14
CA SER A 197 -10.95 -10.65 -15.52
C SER A 197 -12.48 -10.68 -15.64
N SER A 198 -13.08 -11.59 -16.41
CA SER A 198 -14.54 -11.65 -16.67
C SER A 198 -15.45 -11.86 -15.44
N ASN A 199 -14.91 -12.05 -14.23
CA ASN A 199 -15.68 -12.44 -13.05
C ASN A 199 -16.00 -11.25 -12.10
N LEU A 200 -16.99 -10.42 -12.47
CA LEU A 200 -17.47 -9.26 -11.69
C LEU A 200 -17.82 -9.52 -10.21
N PRO A 201 -18.45 -10.65 -9.83
CA PRO A 201 -18.82 -10.94 -8.44
C PRO A 201 -17.65 -10.97 -7.46
N VAL A 202 -16.44 -11.34 -7.92
CA VAL A 202 -15.23 -11.32 -7.09
C VAL A 202 -14.75 -9.89 -6.87
N ARG A 203 -14.87 -9.02 -7.89
CA ARG A 203 -14.39 -7.63 -7.87
C ARG A 203 -15.14 -6.76 -6.88
N PHE A 204 -16.44 -7.02 -6.74
CA PHE A 204 -17.34 -6.28 -5.87
C PHE A 204 -17.85 -7.15 -4.72
N HIS A 205 -17.16 -8.23 -4.37
CA HIS A 205 -17.64 -9.15 -3.34
C HIS A 205 -17.93 -8.44 -2.02
N GLU A 206 -17.01 -7.57 -1.56
CA GLU A 206 -17.28 -6.74 -0.38
C GLU A 206 -18.52 -5.87 -0.58
N LEU A 207 -18.67 -5.16 -1.70
CA LEU A 207 -19.90 -4.38 -1.95
C LEU A 207 -21.17 -5.21 -1.94
N LEU A 208 -21.12 -6.41 -2.53
CA LEU A 208 -22.27 -7.28 -2.74
C LEU A 208 -22.68 -8.04 -1.47
N ASN A 209 -21.74 -8.23 -0.53
CA ASN A 209 -21.96 -9.01 0.70
C ASN A 209 -21.81 -8.18 1.98
N MET A 210 -21.31 -6.96 1.87
CA MET A 210 -21.63 -5.92 2.85
C MET A 210 -23.13 -5.66 2.75
N PHE A 211 -23.75 -5.37 3.90
CA PHE A 211 -25.15 -4.96 3.99
C PHE A 211 -26.21 -6.05 3.71
N PRO A 212 -26.11 -7.26 4.29
CA PRO A 212 -27.10 -8.32 4.10
C PRO A 212 -28.52 -7.90 4.51
N ASP A 213 -28.65 -6.94 5.43
CA ASP A 213 -29.91 -6.47 6.01
C ASP A 213 -30.53 -5.25 5.29
N ASN A 214 -29.89 -4.69 4.25
CA ASN A 214 -30.43 -3.55 3.49
C ASN A 214 -31.04 -4.00 2.16
N LYS A 215 -32.05 -4.88 2.25
CA LYS A 215 -33.03 -5.10 1.17
C LYS A 215 -34.30 -4.30 1.42
#